data_AF-A0A944F0J0-F1
#
_entry.id   AF-A0A944F0J0-F1
#
_cell.length_a   1.000
_cell.length_b   1.000
_cell.length_c   1.000
_cell.angle_alpha   90.00
_cell.angle_beta   90.00
_cell.angle_gamma   90.00
#
_symmetry.space_group_name_H-M   'P 1'
#
loop_
_entity.id
_entity.type
_entity.pdbx_description
1 polymer ?
#
loop_
_entity_poly.entity_id
_entity_poly.type
_entity_poly.pdbx_seq_one_letter_code
_entity_poly.pdbx_strand_id
1 'polypeptide(L)'
;MHVIALQDYDHHGRVWALDPLTGASAPAVGRCHGFVRPAGGEGGQAAALYADAGKLWLQYGDQRWDCETVVVRHARRPDGAHVFTVLGGEGTELEVRCPAPDPGPFDPTYDWIDTVADDFFLWVAGQLAEREGRGVLLEHFLNGFDPV
;
A
#
# COMPACT_ATOMS: atom_id res chain seq x y z
N MET A 1 -6.99 -13.74 -16.99
CA MET A 1 -6.38 -13.27 -15.73
C MET A 1 -6.69 -11.79 -15.63
N HIS A 2 -7.43 -11.36 -14.60
CA HIS A 2 -7.75 -9.94 -14.38
C HIS A 2 -6.55 -9.31 -13.69
N VAL A 3 -6.03 -8.21 -14.23
CA VAL A 3 -4.89 -7.49 -13.66
C VAL A 3 -5.22 -6.01 -13.59
N ILE A 4 -4.66 -5.33 -12.60
CA ILE A 4 -4.91 -3.91 -12.35
C ILE A 4 -3.60 -3.16 -12.56
N ALA A 5 -3.61 -2.16 -13.43
CA ALA A 5 -2.47 -1.29 -13.62
C ALA A 5 -2.40 -0.26 -12.48
N LEU A 6 -1.26 -0.22 -11.79
CA LEU A 6 -1.01 0.62 -10.63
C LEU A 6 0.28 1.40 -10.83
N GLN A 7 0.28 2.67 -10.41
CA GLN A 7 1.50 3.48 -10.41
C GLN A 7 2.32 3.14 -9.15
N ASP A 8 3.64 3.11 -9.28
CA ASP A 8 4.53 3.00 -8.14
C ASP A 8 4.35 4.20 -7.20
N TYR A 9 4.13 3.95 -5.91
CA TYR A 9 3.85 4.99 -4.93
C TYR A 9 5.05 5.94 -4.72
N ASP A 10 6.27 5.44 -4.88
CA ASP A 10 7.51 6.19 -4.62
C ASP A 10 7.93 7.14 -5.75
N HIS A 11 7.00 7.47 -6.66
CA HIS A 11 7.16 8.49 -7.70
C HIS A 11 8.25 8.20 -8.75
N HIS A 12 8.59 6.92 -8.98
CA HIS A 12 9.48 6.55 -10.09
C HIS A 12 8.80 6.51 -11.47
N GLY A 13 7.53 6.93 -11.58
CA GLY A 13 6.75 6.90 -12.83
C GLY A 13 6.54 5.49 -13.40
N ARG A 14 6.83 4.44 -12.63
CA ARG A 14 6.70 3.05 -13.06
C ARG A 14 5.27 2.59 -12.89
N VAL A 15 4.86 1.71 -13.79
CA VAL A 15 3.54 1.07 -13.75
C VAL A 15 3.70 -0.43 -13.59
N TRP A 16 2.84 -1.00 -12.77
CA TRP A 16 2.83 -2.40 -12.41
C TRP A 16 1.44 -2.99 -12.67
N ALA A 17 1.37 -4.14 -13.33
CA ALA A 17 0.17 -4.96 -13.38
C ALA A 17 0.14 -5.85 -12.15
N LEU A 18 -0.79 -5.59 -11.24
CA LEU A 18 -1.05 -6.41 -10.05
C LEU A 18 -2.09 -7.49 -10.38
N ASP A 19 -1.82 -8.73 -10.00
CA ASP A 19 -2.82 -9.79 -9.91
C ASP A 19 -3.48 -9.74 -8.52
N PRO A 20 -4.78 -9.37 -8.41
CA PRO A 20 -5.46 -9.25 -7.13
C PRO A 20 -5.63 -10.57 -6.38
N LEU A 21 -5.47 -11.72 -7.05
CA LEU A 21 -5.63 -13.04 -6.43
C LEU A 21 -4.34 -13.52 -5.76
N THR A 22 -3.19 -13.16 -6.30
CA THR A 22 -1.89 -13.70 -5.88
C THR A 22 -0.98 -12.64 -5.24
N GLY A 23 -1.27 -11.36 -5.45
CA GLY A 23 -0.36 -10.27 -5.07
C GLY A 23 0.87 -10.15 -5.96
N ALA A 24 0.98 -11.00 -7.00
CA ALA A 24 2.07 -10.92 -7.95
C ALA A 24 1.95 -9.63 -8.76
N SER A 25 3.08 -8.96 -8.95
CA SER A 25 3.17 -7.77 -9.79
C SER A 25 4.22 -7.97 -10.88
N ALA A 26 3.94 -7.41 -12.05
CA ALA A 26 4.87 -7.40 -13.18
C ALA A 26 4.89 -5.99 -13.81
N PRO A 27 6.00 -5.58 -14.45
CA PRO A 27 6.04 -4.31 -15.17
C PRO A 27 4.91 -4.20 -16.20
N ALA A 28 4.31 -3.02 -16.31
CA ALA A 28 3.20 -2.76 -17.20
C ALA A 28 3.23 -1.33 -17.76
N VAL A 29 2.25 -1.01 -18.58
CA VAL A 29 1.97 0.32 -19.11
C VAL A 29 0.46 0.54 -19.15
N GLY A 30 0.03 1.79 -19.03
CA GLY A 30 -1.36 2.18 -19.23
C GLY A 30 -1.90 3.09 -18.13
N ARG A 31 -3.21 3.32 -18.20
CA ARG A 31 -3.94 4.10 -17.21
C ARG A 31 -3.97 3.35 -15.88
N CYS A 32 -3.61 4.06 -14.82
CA CYS A 32 -3.50 3.51 -13.48
C CYS A 32 -4.80 3.70 -12.70
N HIS A 33 -5.09 2.75 -11.82
CA HIS A 33 -6.30 2.71 -10.99
C HIS A 33 -5.96 2.68 -9.49
N GLY A 34 -4.79 3.18 -9.14
CA GLY A 34 -4.29 3.20 -7.77
C GLY A 34 -2.77 3.19 -7.71
N PHE A 35 -2.27 2.99 -6.49
CA PHE A 35 -0.85 2.95 -6.19
C PHE A 35 -0.44 1.59 -5.64
N VAL A 36 0.79 1.20 -5.96
CA VAL A 36 1.45 0.01 -5.42
C VAL A 36 2.79 0.40 -4.83
N ARG A 37 3.13 -0.23 -3.72
CA ARG A 37 4.49 -0.38 -3.22
C ARG A 37 4.94 -1.79 -3.60
N PRO A 38 5.82 -1.98 -4.59
CA PRO A 38 6.27 -3.31 -4.99
C PRO A 38 7.01 -4.00 -3.83
N ALA A 39 7.06 -5.33 -3.86
CA ALA A 39 7.84 -6.09 -2.89
C ALA A 39 9.32 -5.64 -2.91
N GLY A 40 9.82 -5.17 -1.76
CA GLY A 40 11.23 -4.80 -1.57
C GLY A 40 11.95 -5.80 -0.67
N GLY A 41 13.20 -6.14 -1.00
CA GLY A 41 14.11 -6.93 -0.14
C GLY A 41 13.64 -8.34 0.23
N GLU A 42 14.45 -9.06 1.01
CA GLU A 42 14.12 -10.42 1.46
C GLU A 42 12.93 -10.39 2.44
N GLY A 43 11.80 -10.95 2.02
CA GLY A 43 10.59 -11.12 2.85
C GLY A 43 9.53 -10.02 2.74
N GLY A 44 9.76 -8.97 1.95
CA GLY A 44 8.76 -7.93 1.72
C GLY A 44 7.64 -8.39 0.78
N GLN A 45 6.38 -8.13 1.14
CA GLN A 45 5.25 -8.29 0.23
C GLN A 45 4.93 -6.96 -0.48
N ALA A 46 4.30 -7.05 -1.65
CA ALA A 46 3.73 -5.88 -2.30
C ALA A 46 2.53 -5.38 -1.49
N ALA A 47 2.37 -4.07 -1.40
CA ALA A 47 1.21 -3.43 -0.79
C ALA A 47 0.55 -2.52 -1.83
N ALA A 48 -0.78 -2.45 -1.87
CA ALA A 48 -1.48 -1.67 -2.89
C ALA A 48 -2.78 -1.07 -2.35
N LEU A 49 -3.12 0.11 -2.86
CA LEU A 49 -4.42 0.76 -2.67
C LEU A 49 -4.97 1.11 -4.05
N TYR A 50 -6.10 0.52 -4.43
CA TYR A 50 -6.62 0.60 -5.79
C TYR A 50 -8.13 0.51 -5.88
N ALA A 51 -8.71 0.97 -6.99
CA ALA A 51 -10.11 0.73 -7.31
C ALA A 51 -10.28 -0.45 -8.26
N ASP A 52 -11.24 -1.33 -7.96
CA ASP A 52 -11.66 -2.43 -8.82
C ASP A 52 -13.12 -2.77 -8.58
N ALA A 53 -13.84 -3.09 -9.66
CA ALA A 53 -15.26 -3.47 -9.61
C ALA A 53 -16.14 -2.51 -8.78
N GLY A 54 -15.86 -1.19 -8.83
CA GLY A 54 -16.63 -0.16 -8.12
C GLY A 54 -16.29 0.01 -6.64
N LYS A 55 -15.22 -0.63 -6.15
CA LYS A 55 -14.81 -0.60 -4.74
C LYS A 55 -13.36 -0.18 -4.60
N LEU A 56 -13.04 0.36 -3.41
CA LEU A 56 -11.66 0.67 -3.01
C LEU A 56 -11.12 -0.52 -2.23
N TRP A 57 -9.97 -1.03 -2.66
CA TRP A 57 -9.32 -2.21 -2.12
C TRP A 57 -7.95 -1.85 -1.56
N LEU A 58 -7.67 -2.32 -0.35
CA LEU A 58 -6.33 -2.40 0.22
C LEU A 58 -5.83 -3.83 0.07
N GLN A 59 -4.59 -4.02 -0.37
CA GLN A 59 -3.98 -5.33 -0.53
C GLN A 59 -2.56 -5.36 0.05
N TYR A 60 -2.22 -6.48 0.68
CA TYR A 60 -0.87 -6.80 1.16
C TYR A 60 -0.59 -8.27 0.84
N GLY A 61 0.33 -8.51 -0.10
CA GLY A 61 0.52 -9.83 -0.69
C GLY A 61 -0.75 -10.36 -1.35
N ASP A 62 -1.15 -11.57 -0.97
CA ASP A 62 -2.38 -12.24 -1.43
C ASP A 62 -3.64 -11.86 -0.62
N GLN A 63 -3.48 -11.12 0.48
CA GLN A 63 -4.58 -10.67 1.32
C GLN A 63 -5.12 -9.33 0.83
N ARG A 64 -6.44 -9.22 0.70
CA ARG A 64 -7.11 -7.98 0.27
C ARG A 64 -8.37 -7.69 1.07
N TRP A 65 -8.65 -6.40 1.26
CA TRP A 65 -9.73 -5.90 2.08
C TRP A 65 -10.55 -4.84 1.34
N ASP A 66 -11.87 -4.92 1.49
CA ASP A 66 -12.77 -3.85 1.10
C ASP A 66 -12.63 -2.69 2.10
N CYS A 67 -12.19 -1.53 1.61
CA CYS A 67 -11.95 -0.35 2.44
C CYS A 67 -13.23 0.22 3.06
N GLU A 68 -14.42 -0.22 2.67
CA GLU A 68 -15.66 0.13 3.37
C GLU A 68 -15.85 -0.69 4.65
N THR A 69 -15.29 -1.90 4.71
CA THR A 69 -15.54 -2.85 5.81
C THR A 69 -14.42 -2.91 6.83
N VAL A 70 -13.26 -2.32 6.54
CA VAL A 70 -12.09 -2.33 7.44
C VAL A 70 -11.76 -0.94 7.99
N VAL A 71 -11.09 -0.95 9.12
CA VAL A 71 -10.43 0.20 9.73
C VAL A 71 -8.93 -0.02 9.65
N VAL A 72 -8.24 0.96 9.08
CA VAL A 72 -6.78 0.95 8.96
C VAL A 72 -6.20 1.92 9.98
N ARG A 73 -5.18 1.48 10.70
CA ARG A 73 -4.50 2.30 11.72
C ARG A 73 -3.00 2.22 11.56
N HIS A 74 -2.37 3.33 11.89
CA HIS A 74 -0.94 3.44 12.02
C HIS A 74 -0.60 3.97 13.41
N ALA A 75 0.36 3.35 14.09
CA ALA A 75 0.80 3.76 15.41
C ALA A 75 2.31 3.61 15.56
N ARG A 76 2.94 4.55 16.27
CA ARG A 76 4.35 4.46 16.67
C ARG A 76 4.46 3.79 18.03
N ARG A 77 5.32 2.79 18.16
CA ARG A 77 5.62 2.06 19.40
C ARG A 77 6.73 2.76 20.20
N PRO A 78 6.86 2.47 21.51
CA PRO A 78 7.90 3.06 22.36
C PRO A 78 9.33 2.75 21.94
N ASP A 79 9.55 1.63 21.26
CA ASP A 79 10.84 1.24 20.67
C ASP A 79 11.14 1.96 19.35
N GLY A 80 10.29 2.90 18.95
CA GLY A 80 10.41 3.67 17.71
C GLY A 80 9.82 2.97 16.49
N ALA A 81 9.41 1.69 16.59
CA ALA A 81 8.85 0.95 15.47
C ALA A 81 7.48 1.50 15.06
N HIS A 82 7.18 1.43 13.78
CA HIS A 82 5.89 1.77 13.22
C HIS A 82 5.06 0.51 13.04
N VAL A 83 3.79 0.58 13.40
CA VAL A 83 2.88 -0.56 13.31
C VAL A 83 1.65 -0.14 12.51
N PHE A 84 1.45 -0.83 11.40
CA PHE A 84 0.28 -0.73 10.55
C PHE A 84 -0.66 -1.89 10.87
N THR A 85 -1.94 -1.60 11.06
CA THR A 85 -2.96 -2.61 11.38
C THR A 85 -4.17 -2.45 10.49
N VAL A 86 -4.68 -3.57 9.99
CA VAL A 86 -5.98 -3.67 9.33
C VAL A 86 -6.91 -4.43 10.27
N LEU A 87 -7.99 -3.78 10.66
CA LEU A 87 -9.01 -4.30 11.56
C LEU A 87 -10.29 -4.50 10.76
N GLY A 88 -10.80 -5.72 10.68
CA GLY A 88 -12.10 -6.01 10.10
C GLY A 88 -13.18 -6.26 11.15
N GLY A 89 -14.29 -6.86 10.72
CA GLY A 89 -15.47 -7.05 11.56
C GLY A 89 -15.24 -8.00 12.75
N GLU A 90 -14.27 -8.92 12.66
CA GLU A 90 -13.99 -9.93 13.70
C GLU A 90 -12.69 -9.66 14.49
N GLY A 91 -11.97 -8.56 14.23
CA GLY A 91 -10.74 -8.20 14.94
C GLY A 91 -9.59 -7.83 14.01
N THR A 92 -8.35 -8.00 14.48
CA THR A 92 -7.13 -7.73 13.70
C THR A 92 -6.97 -8.77 12.60
N GLU A 93 -6.99 -8.32 11.36
CA GLU A 93 -6.79 -9.18 10.18
C GLU A 93 -5.36 -9.13 9.65
N LEU A 94 -4.65 -8.02 9.87
CA LEU A 94 -3.24 -7.87 9.56
C LEU A 94 -2.55 -6.94 10.56
N GLU A 95 -1.33 -7.29 10.96
CA GLU A 95 -0.39 -6.39 11.62
C GLU A 95 0.95 -6.44 10.89
N VAL A 96 1.38 -5.31 10.33
CA VAL A 96 2.70 -5.13 9.73
C VAL A 96 3.52 -4.24 10.67
N ARG A 97 4.66 -4.77 11.09
CA ARG A 97 5.61 -4.04 11.94
C ARG A 97 6.80 -3.60 11.09
N CYS A 98 6.97 -2.29 10.97
CA CYS A 98 8.13 -1.65 10.37
C CYS A 98 9.10 -1.29 11.51
N PRO A 99 10.31 -1.87 11.55
CA PRO A 99 11.26 -1.58 12.62
C PRO A 99 11.67 -0.10 12.60
N ALA A 100 12.04 0.43 13.77
CA ALA A 100 12.63 1.75 13.83
C ALA A 100 13.93 1.77 13.01
N PRO A 101 14.24 2.86 12.28
CA PRO A 101 15.55 3.00 11.65
C PRO A 101 16.65 2.81 12.70
N ASP A 102 17.56 1.85 12.49
CA ASP A 102 18.74 1.67 13.33
C ASP A 102 19.80 2.70 12.92
N PRO A 103 20.13 3.69 13.77
CA PRO A 103 21.13 4.71 13.45
C PRO A 103 22.57 4.18 13.60
N GLY A 104 22.79 2.89 13.36
CA GLY A 104 24.11 2.26 13.33
C GLY A 104 25.11 3.03 12.45
N PRO A 105 26.42 2.66 12.48
CA PRO A 105 27.41 3.33 11.63
C PRO A 105 26.91 3.37 10.20
N PHE A 106 26.91 4.58 9.59
CA PHE A 106 26.37 4.86 8.27
C PHE A 106 26.64 3.69 7.31
N ASP A 107 25.60 2.91 7.05
CA ASP A 107 25.64 1.80 6.13
C ASP A 107 25.01 2.27 4.81
N PRO A 108 25.79 2.47 3.75
CA PRO A 108 25.29 2.88 2.44
C PRO A 108 24.48 1.78 1.72
N THR A 109 24.16 0.68 2.41
CA THR A 109 23.16 -0.31 1.98
C THR A 109 21.84 -0.18 2.74
N TYR A 110 21.82 0.60 3.83
CA TYR A 110 20.62 1.02 4.57
C TYR A 110 20.08 2.34 4.00
N ASP A 111 19.80 2.32 2.70
CA ASP A 111 19.42 3.48 1.92
C ASP A 111 17.89 3.58 1.86
N TRP A 112 17.26 4.59 2.49
CA TRP A 112 15.98 5.24 2.11
C TRP A 112 14.68 4.38 1.96
N ILE A 113 14.77 3.08 1.71
CA ILE A 113 13.71 2.14 1.32
C ILE A 113 12.79 1.80 2.50
N ASP A 114 13.32 1.80 3.73
CA ASP A 114 12.50 1.64 4.94
C ASP A 114 11.67 2.90 5.23
N THR A 115 12.18 4.09 4.89
CA THR A 115 11.42 5.35 4.98
C THR A 115 10.25 5.36 3.99
N VAL A 116 10.45 4.84 2.78
CA VAL A 116 9.41 4.74 1.74
C VAL A 116 8.31 3.74 2.10
N ALA A 117 8.66 2.63 2.75
CA ALA A 117 7.67 1.65 3.22
C ALA A 117 6.75 2.23 4.31
N ASP A 118 7.35 2.93 5.28
CA ASP A 118 6.60 3.68 6.27
C ASP A 118 5.73 4.77 5.64
N ASP A 119 6.24 5.47 4.62
CA ASP A 119 5.49 6.52 3.92
C ASP A 119 4.25 5.98 3.22
N PHE A 120 4.29 4.80 2.59
CA PHE A 120 3.11 4.19 1.97
C PHE A 120 2.05 3.85 3.01
N PHE A 121 2.41 3.13 4.08
CA PHE A 121 1.44 2.71 5.10
C PHE A 121 0.87 3.89 5.88
N LEU A 122 1.68 4.90 6.16
CA LEU A 122 1.25 6.15 6.76
C LEU A 122 0.27 6.89 5.86
N TRP A 123 0.58 7.01 4.56
CA TRP A 123 -0.31 7.62 3.58
C TRP A 123 -1.64 6.88 3.47
N VAL A 124 -1.62 5.54 3.32
CA VAL A 124 -2.84 4.71 3.27
C VAL A 124 -3.68 4.93 4.53
N ALA A 125 -3.07 4.88 5.71
CA ALA A 125 -3.80 5.09 6.97
C ALA A 125 -4.44 6.49 7.03
N GLY A 126 -3.73 7.53 6.56
CA GLY A 126 -4.25 8.88 6.47
C GLY A 126 -5.43 9.00 5.49
N GLN A 127 -5.28 8.45 4.29
CA GLN A 127 -6.32 8.45 3.25
C GLN A 127 -7.59 7.71 3.67
N LEU A 128 -7.44 6.61 4.40
CA LEU A 128 -8.56 5.78 4.83
C LEU A 128 -9.13 6.20 6.20
N ALA A 129 -8.56 7.19 6.88
CA ALA A 129 -9.06 7.66 8.17
C ALA A 129 -10.47 8.25 8.08
N GLU A 130 -10.77 8.95 6.98
CA GLU A 130 -12.02 9.68 6.80
C GLU A 130 -12.86 9.11 5.64
N ARG A 131 -14.18 9.03 5.83
CA ARG A 131 -15.11 8.51 4.81
C ARG A 131 -15.10 9.36 3.53
N GLU A 132 -14.96 10.68 3.66
CA GLU A 132 -14.88 11.59 2.51
C GLU A 132 -13.61 11.33 1.69
N GLY A 133 -12.46 11.18 2.34
CA GLY A 133 -11.20 10.82 1.70
C GLY A 133 -11.29 9.51 0.90
N ARG A 134 -11.94 8.49 1.48
CA ARG A 134 -12.21 7.22 0.76
C ARG A 134 -13.04 7.42 -0.51
N GLY A 135 -14.08 8.24 -0.43
CA GLY A 135 -14.96 8.51 -1.57
C GLY A 135 -14.25 9.23 -2.71
N VAL A 136 -13.46 10.26 -2.40
CA VAL A 136 -12.66 11.01 -3.38
C VAL A 136 -11.63 10.10 -4.06
N LEU A 137 -10.94 9.26 -3.29
CA LEU A 137 -9.99 8.30 -3.85
C LEU A 137 -10.66 7.26 -4.74
N LEU A 138 -11.80 6.72 -4.30
CA LEU A 138 -12.55 5.76 -5.09
C LEU A 138 -12.96 6.36 -6.44
N GLU A 139 -13.51 7.57 -6.44
CA GLU A 139 -13.88 8.27 -7.67
C GLU A 139 -12.66 8.49 -8.58
N HIS A 140 -11.56 9.01 -8.02
CA HIS A 140 -10.35 9.26 -8.78
C HIS A 140 -9.78 7.98 -9.41
N PHE A 141 -9.67 6.90 -8.63
CA PHE A 141 -9.12 5.64 -9.08
C PHE A 141 -10.04 4.90 -10.06
N LEU A 142 -11.36 5.01 -9.92
CA LEU A 142 -12.30 4.46 -10.91
C LEU A 142 -12.19 5.17 -12.26
N ASN A 143 -12.03 6.50 -12.26
CA ASN A 143 -11.79 7.27 -13.49
C ASN A 143 -10.43 6.93 -14.13
N GLY A 144 -9.48 6.54 -13.28
CA GLY A 144 -8.10 6.25 -13.62
C GLY A 144 -7.31 7.50 -14.02
N PHE A 145 -5.99 7.39 -13.95
CA PHE A 145 -5.08 8.50 -14.23
C PHE A 145 -3.87 8.03 -15.04
N ASP A 146 -3.25 8.95 -15.77
CA ASP A 146 -2.01 8.67 -16.47
C ASP A 146 -0.84 8.74 -15.48
N PRO A 147 0.14 7.81 -15.55
CA PRO A 147 1.27 7.81 -14.63
C PRO A 147 2.11 9.07 -14.81
N VAL A 148 2.46 9.72 -13.70
CA VAL A 148 3.32 10.92 -13.66
C VAL A 148 4.78 10.61 -13.36
#